data_AF-A0A7Y4GQ97-F1
#
_entry.id   AF-A0A7Y4GQ97-F1
#
_cell.length_a   1.000
_cell.length_b   1.000
_cell.length_c   1.000
_cell.angle_alpha   90.00
_cell.angle_beta   90.00
_cell.angle_gamma   90.00
#
_symmetry.space_group_name_H-M   'P 1'
#
loop_
_entity.id
_entity.type
_entity.pdbx_description
1 polymer ?
#
loop_
_entity_poly.entity_id
_entity_poly.type
_entity_poly.pdbx_seq_one_letter_code
_entity_poly.pdbx_strand_id
1 'polypeptide(L)' 'MDAVLKLLEKYADVPMSFADACLVRMTETLNNPMLLTTDADFRIYRRHGRQIVPCVLPR' A
#
# COMPACT_ATOMS: atom_id res chain seq x y z
N MET A 1 -11.23 0.31 10.18
CA MET A 1 -10.35 1.49 10.32
C MET A 1 -8.97 1.09 10.82
N ASP A 2 -8.89 0.28 11.88
CA ASP A 2 -7.64 -0.02 12.59
C ASP A 2 -6.46 -0.47 11.72
N ALA A 3 -6.70 -1.31 10.70
CA ALA A 3 -5.62 -1.76 9.81
C ALA A 3 -5.03 -0.61 8.95
N VAL A 4 -5.88 0.32 8.51
CA VAL A 4 -5.45 1.50 7.74
C VAL A 4 -4.71 2.48 8.65
N LEU A 5 -5.20 2.69 9.88
CA LEU A 5 -4.53 3.55 10.86
C LEU A 5 -3.14 3.01 11.23
N LYS A 6 -3.00 1.68 11.39
CA LYS A 6 -1.70 1.04 11.61
C LYS A 6 -0.73 1.23 10.44
N LEU A 7 -1.22 1.28 9.20
CA LEU A 7 -0.39 1.58 8.04
C LEU A 7 0.08 3.03 8.07
N LEU A 8 -0.81 3.98 8.41
CA LEU A 8 -0.43 5.39 8.59
C LEU A 8 0.62 5.57 9.69
N GLU A 9 0.46 4.91 10.84
CA GLU A 9 1.46 4.94 11.92
C GLU A 9 2.79 4.34 11.48
N LYS A 10 2.77 3.20 10.79
CA LYS A 10 3.97 2.51 10.31
C LYS A 10 4.77 3.34 9.32
N TYR A 11 4.09 4.11 8.48
CA TYR A 11 4.69 4.89 7.40
C TYR A 11 4.69 6.40 7.72
N ALA A 12 4.57 6.80 8.98
CA ALA A 12 4.52 8.21 9.37
C ALA A 12 5.77 9.02 8.97
N ASP A 13 6.92 8.35 8.82
CA ASP A 13 8.21 8.97 8.42
C ASP A 13 8.43 9.04 6.89
N VAL A 14 7.52 8.50 6.08
CA VAL A 14 7.56 8.56 4.61
C VAL A 14 6.24 9.14 4.07
N PRO A 15 6.17 9.69 2.86
CA PRO A 15 4.90 10.15 2.32
C PRO A 15 3.96 8.94 2.21
N MET A 16 2.93 8.85 3.05
CA MET A 16 1.80 7.93 2.88
C MET A 16 0.52 8.71 3.15
N SER A 17 -0.36 8.79 2.16
CA SER A 17 -1.69 9.36 2.35
C SER A 17 -2.66 8.32 2.93
N PHE A 18 -3.80 8.78 3.45
CA PHE A 18 -4.89 7.87 3.83
C PHE A 18 -5.39 7.05 2.63
N ALA A 19 -5.37 7.61 1.42
CA ALA A 19 -5.74 6.90 0.20
C ALA A 19 -4.77 5.75 -0.10
N ASP A 20 -3.47 5.96 0.06
CA ASP A 20 -2.46 4.92 -0.16
C ASP A 20 -2.58 3.79 0.86
N ALA A 21 -2.79 4.14 2.13
CA ALA A 21 -3.06 3.17 3.19
C ALA A 21 -4.33 2.34 2.89
N CYS A 22 -5.37 2.94 2.32
CA CYS A 22 -6.56 2.22 1.85
C CYS A 22 -6.23 1.26 0.71
N LEU A 23 -5.45 1.70 -0.29
CA LEU A 23 -5.05 0.85 -1.42
C LEU A 23 -4.19 -0.34 -0.97
N VAL A 24 -3.22 -0.13 -0.10
CA VAL A 24 -2.43 -1.21 0.52
C VAL A 24 -3.37 -2.18 1.24
N ARG A 25 -4.33 -1.68 2.03
CA ARG A 25 -5.29 -2.53 2.72
C ARG A 25 -6.17 -3.34 1.76
N MET A 26 -6.61 -2.76 0.66
CA MET A 26 -7.36 -3.50 -0.37
C MET A 26 -6.53 -4.64 -0.95
N THR A 27 -5.23 -4.43 -1.19
CA THR A 27 -4.34 -5.50 -1.64
C THR A 27 -4.16 -6.63 -0.62
N GLU A 28 -4.38 -6.39 0.67
CA GLU A 28 -4.35 -7.44 1.69
C GLU A 28 -5.62 -8.29 1.71
N THR A 29 -6.75 -7.74 1.26
CA THR A 29 -8.06 -8.41 1.36
C THR A 29 -8.46 -9.19 0.11
N LEU A 30 -7.80 -8.94 -1.02
CA LEU A 30 -8.11 -9.58 -2.30
C LEU A 30 -7.17 -10.78 -2.55
N ASN A 31 -7.69 -11.86 -3.15
CA ASN A 31 -6.94 -13.11 -3.35
C ASN A 31 -5.76 -12.98 -4.33
N ASN A 32 -5.82 -12.08 -5.32
CA ASN A 32 -4.73 -11.85 -6.28
C ASN A 32 -4.76 -10.40 -6.81
N PRO A 33 -4.47 -9.40 -5.97
CA PRO A 33 -4.57 -8.00 -6.36
C PRO A 33 -3.36 -7.58 -7.18
N MET A 34 -3.60 -6.69 -8.14
CA MET A 34 -2.58 -5.99 -8.89
C MET A 34 -2.95 -4.50 -8.93
N LEU A 35 -2.12 -3.66 -8.34
CA LEU A 35 -2.33 -2.22 -8.31
C LEU A 35 -1.71 -1.58 -9.54
N LEU A 36 -2.52 -0.98 -10.40
CA LEU A 36 -2.03 -0.11 -11.48
C LEU A 36 -1.89 1.30 -10.92
N THR A 37 -0.67 1.84 -10.89
CA THR A 37 -0.42 3.19 -10.37
C THR A 37 0.81 3.81 -11.02
N THR A 38 0.80 5.13 -11.18
CA THR A 38 2.00 5.91 -11.56
C THR A 38 2.83 6.33 -10.34
N ASP A 39 2.30 6.11 -9.13
CA ASP A 39 2.94 6.49 -7.89
C ASP A 39 4.05 5.50 -7.52
N ALA A 40 5.28 5.99 -7.45
CA ALA A 40 6.46 5.20 -7.14
C ALA A 40 6.56 4.82 -5.65
N ASP A 41 5.85 5.48 -4.75
CA ASP A 41 5.91 5.23 -3.31
C ASP A 41 5.37 3.84 -2.93
N PHE A 42 4.50 3.27 -3.77
CA PHE A 42 4.05 1.87 -3.65
C PHE A 42 5.17 0.83 -3.77
N ARG A 43 6.37 1.22 -4.24
CA ARG A 43 7.57 0.36 -4.19
C ARG A 43 8.12 0.22 -2.77
N ILE A 44 7.84 1.17 -1.88
CA ILE A 44 8.29 1.19 -0.48
C ILE A 44 7.27 0.51 0.42
N TYR A 45 5.98 0.73 0.17
CA TYR A 45 4.93 0.17 1.00
C TYR A 45 4.91 -1.37 0.97
N ARG A 46 4.38 -1.95 2.05
CA ARG A 46 4.32 -3.40 2.26
C ARG A 46 2.95 -3.81 2.75
N ARG A 47 2.42 -4.87 2.13
CA ARG A 47 1.23 -5.61 2.57
C ARG A 47 1.64 -6.78 3.47
N HIS A 48 0.76 -7.19 4.38
CA HIS A 48 1.00 -8.30 5.32
C HIS A 48 2.35 -8.16 6.05
N GLY A 49 2.66 -6.94 6.48
CA GLY A 49 3.89 -6.58 7.19
C GLY A 49 5.09 -6.33 6.27
N ARG A 50 5.50 -7.33 5.47
CA ARG A 50 6.78 -7.31 4.73
C ARG A 50 6.69 -7.75 3.26
N GLN A 51 5.52 -8.14 2.77
CA GLN A 51 5.34 -8.48 1.37
C GLN A 51 5.22 -7.21 0.52
N ILE A 52 5.80 -7.22 -0.67
CA ILE A 52 5.69 -6.10 -1.62
C ILE A 52 4.22 -5.98 -2.07
N VAL A 53 3.75 -4.74 -2.24
CA VAL A 53 2.45 -4.50 -2.87
C VAL A 53 2.59 -4.85 -4.36
N PRO A 54 1.85 -5.83 -4.91
CA PRO A 54 1.96 -6.16 -6.32
C PRO A 54 1.45 -4.98 -7.15
N CYS A 55 2.35 -4.36 -7.92
CA CYS A 55 2.04 -3.17 -8.70
C CYS A 55 2.52 -3.29 -10.14
N VAL A 56 1.76 -2.68 -11.04
CA VAL A 56 2.19 -2.33 -12.40
C VAL A 56 2.36 -0.82 -12.44
N LEU A 57 3.56 -0.38 -12.80
CA LEU A 57 3.84 1.03 -13.06
C LEU A 57 3.97 1.22 -14.57
N PRO A 58 2.99 1.85 -15.24
CA PRO A 58 3.15 2.23 -16.64
C PRO A 58 4.24 3.30 -16.74
N ARG A 59 5.02 3.23 -17.82
CA ARG A 59 5.98 4.28 -18.17
C ARG A 59 5.28 5.42 -18.89
#